data_AF-A0AB34FTU3-F1
#
_entry.id   AF-A0AB34FTU3-F1
#
_cell.length_a   1.000
_cell.length_b   1.000
_cell.length_c   1.000
_cell.angle_alpha   90.00
_cell.angle_beta   90.00
_cell.angle_gamma   90.00
#
_symmetry.space_group_name_H-M   'P 1'
#
loop_
_entity.id
_entity.type
_entity.pdbx_description
1 polymer ?
#
loop_
_entity_poly.entity_id
_entity_poly.type
_entity_poly.pdbx_seq_one_letter_code
_entity_poly.pdbx_strand_id
1 'polypeptide(L)'
;MAVSTLARPMLRSPALRMASRRFESTAAGKATEAAKDTASKAQQGLSRVTSAAGPAIAGAAKGVTNALGRIGGRTGKVIGFVERQTPFVVYYSKVGLELGKLVFQGQKMSLPSAATFQSYYQNLWRSVQTGTIFRAPANFIQSVRGLSTAQLATGGVIFAECLGFFTVGEMLGRLKIVGYHGETAHH
;
A
#
# COMPACT_ATOMS: atom_id res chain seq x y z
N MET A 1 -69.04 -0.45 41.64
CA MET A 1 -69.17 1.02 41.72
C MET A 1 -67.98 1.50 42.54
N ALA A 2 -67.05 2.36 42.16
CA ALA A 2 -66.79 3.24 41.02
C ALA A 2 -65.27 3.59 41.14
N VAL A 3 -64.50 3.53 40.05
CA VAL A 3 -63.85 4.69 39.37
C VAL A 3 -62.42 5.03 39.85
N SER A 4 -61.50 5.05 38.85
CA SER A 4 -60.26 5.84 38.65
C SER A 4 -59.62 6.56 39.84
N THR A 5 -58.29 6.54 40.02
CA THR A 5 -57.34 7.22 39.11
C THR A 5 -55.96 6.55 39.05
N LEU A 6 -55.58 6.12 37.85
CA LEU A 6 -54.24 5.70 37.46
C LEU A 6 -53.43 6.93 37.02
N ALA A 7 -52.50 7.41 37.84
CA ALA A 7 -51.62 8.51 37.49
C ALA A 7 -50.32 7.98 36.83
N ARG A 8 -50.13 8.38 35.57
CA ARG A 8 -49.01 8.05 34.68
C ARG A 8 -47.68 8.68 35.16
N PRO A 9 -46.54 7.95 35.13
CA PRO A 9 -45.28 8.57 34.76
C PRO A 9 -45.20 8.57 33.22
N MET A 10 -45.30 9.76 32.61
CA MET A 10 -44.94 9.93 31.21
C MET A 10 -43.42 9.77 31.05
N LEU A 11 -42.99 8.55 30.72
CA LEU A 11 -41.70 8.31 30.07
C LEU A 11 -41.82 8.78 28.62
N ARG A 12 -41.49 10.04 28.38
CA ARG A 12 -41.39 10.61 27.04
C ARG A 12 -40.10 10.09 26.42
N SER A 13 -40.19 9.13 25.50
CA SER A 13 -39.09 8.73 24.63
C SER A 13 -38.51 9.95 23.90
N PRO A 14 -37.19 10.11 23.83
CA PRO A 14 -36.55 10.63 22.64
C PRO A 14 -36.23 9.45 21.74
N ALA A 15 -36.94 9.41 20.60
CA ALA A 15 -36.53 8.64 19.45
C ALA A 15 -35.03 8.87 19.16
N LEU A 16 -34.36 7.79 18.76
CA LEU A 16 -33.10 7.76 18.05
C LEU A 16 -32.92 8.99 17.14
N ARG A 17 -32.26 10.03 17.64
CA ARG A 17 -31.52 10.97 16.81
C ARG A 17 -30.09 10.49 16.84
N MET A 18 -29.75 9.73 15.78
CA MET A 18 -28.40 9.47 15.36
C MET A 18 -27.72 10.82 15.10
N ALA A 19 -27.17 11.43 16.14
CA ALA A 19 -26.25 12.55 16.00
C ALA A 19 -24.95 11.95 15.48
N SER A 20 -24.70 12.13 14.19
CA SER A 20 -23.39 11.98 13.57
C SER A 20 -22.34 12.62 14.47
N ARG A 21 -21.57 11.79 15.18
CA ARG A 21 -20.39 12.23 15.91
C ARG A 21 -19.38 12.70 14.86
N ARG A 22 -19.47 13.98 14.52
CA ARG A 22 -18.46 14.71 13.75
C ARG A 22 -17.15 14.58 14.51
N PHE A 23 -16.23 13.80 13.97
CA PHE A 23 -14.87 13.69 14.48
C PHE A 23 -14.10 14.92 13.98
N GLU A 24 -14.28 16.06 14.63
CA GLU A 24 -13.53 17.28 14.34
C GLU A 24 -12.39 17.48 15.36
N SER A 25 -11.18 17.60 14.82
CA SER A 25 -10.16 18.55 15.28
C SER A 25 -9.30 18.21 16.51
N THR A 26 -8.54 17.11 16.43
CA THR A 26 -7.21 17.06 17.09
C THR A 26 -6.13 16.47 16.18
N ALA A 27 -6.51 15.59 15.25
CA ALA A 27 -5.62 15.09 14.20
C ALA A 27 -5.41 16.10 13.05
N ALA A 28 -6.43 16.92 12.71
CA ALA A 28 -6.31 17.96 11.69
C ALA A 28 -5.43 19.14 12.15
N GLY A 29 -5.52 19.53 13.43
CA GLY A 29 -4.61 20.51 14.05
C GLY A 29 -3.17 19.99 14.02
N LYS A 30 -2.92 18.82 14.61
CA LYS A 30 -1.58 18.21 14.60
C LYS A 30 -1.04 17.88 13.21
N ALA A 31 -1.88 17.55 12.24
CA ALA A 31 -1.46 17.36 10.85
C ALA A 31 -1.16 18.71 10.15
N THR A 32 -1.89 19.78 10.49
CA THR A 32 -1.63 21.14 9.99
C THR A 32 -0.40 21.75 10.67
N GLU A 33 -0.18 21.51 11.96
CA GLU A 33 1.03 21.87 12.70
C GLU A 33 2.23 21.03 12.27
N ALA A 34 2.09 19.71 12.09
CA ALA A 34 3.17 18.88 11.54
C ALA A 34 3.45 19.20 10.06
N ALA A 35 2.43 19.58 9.26
CA ALA A 35 2.63 20.10 7.92
C ALA A 35 3.30 21.46 7.94
N LYS A 36 2.98 22.35 8.88
CA LYS A 36 3.66 23.64 9.09
C LYS A 36 5.09 23.46 9.60
N ASP A 37 5.37 22.49 10.47
CA ASP A 37 6.72 22.19 10.97
C ASP A 37 7.56 21.46 9.93
N THR A 38 6.96 20.59 9.12
CA THR A 38 7.66 19.92 8.01
C THR A 38 7.84 20.86 6.82
N ALA A 39 6.88 21.75 6.55
CA ALA A 39 7.04 22.86 5.62
C ALA A 39 8.12 23.82 6.13
N SER A 40 8.10 24.19 7.42
CA SER A 40 9.12 25.07 8.00
C SER A 40 10.52 24.44 8.00
N LYS A 41 10.63 23.12 8.23
CA LYS A 41 11.90 22.37 8.10
C LYS A 41 12.34 22.20 6.64
N ALA A 42 11.41 22.03 5.71
CA ALA A 42 11.69 22.03 4.27
C ALA A 42 12.07 23.43 3.76
N GLN A 43 11.45 24.49 4.29
CA GLN A 43 11.77 25.89 4.03
C GLN A 43 13.12 26.25 4.66
N GLN A 44 13.45 25.75 5.86
CA GLN A 44 14.77 25.90 6.47
C GLN A 44 15.86 25.12 5.74
N GLY A 45 15.57 23.90 5.24
CA GLY A 45 16.48 23.11 4.42
C GLY A 45 16.74 23.76 3.05
N LEU A 46 15.68 24.28 2.43
CA LEU A 46 15.76 25.06 1.20
C LEU A 46 16.52 26.39 1.43
N SER A 47 16.34 27.06 2.57
CA SER A 47 17.14 28.23 2.95
C SER A 47 18.60 27.90 3.21
N ARG A 48 18.94 26.71 3.72
CA ARG A 48 20.35 26.29 3.89
C ARG A 48 21.00 25.92 2.55
N VAL A 49 20.25 25.33 1.63
CA VAL A 49 20.72 25.03 0.26
C VAL A 49 20.77 26.29 -0.61
N THR A 50 19.84 27.24 -0.43
CA THR A 50 19.86 28.56 -1.11
C THR A 50 20.98 29.47 -0.59
N SER A 51 21.44 29.27 0.65
CA SER A 51 22.60 29.97 1.21
C SER A 51 23.93 29.30 0.84
N ALA A 52 23.93 28.00 0.54
CA ALA A 52 25.12 27.25 0.12
C ALA A 52 25.39 27.34 -1.40
N ALA A 53 24.39 27.69 -2.21
CA ALA A 53 24.53 27.93 -3.64
C ALA A 53 24.00 29.32 -3.97
N GLY A 54 24.90 30.25 -4.24
CA GLY A 54 24.66 31.70 -4.35
C GLY A 54 23.60 32.16 -5.37
N PRO A 55 23.54 33.48 -5.66
CA PRO A 55 22.37 34.19 -6.22
C PRO A 55 21.79 33.70 -7.57
N ALA A 56 22.42 32.72 -8.22
CA ALA A 56 21.88 32.05 -9.40
C ALA A 56 20.60 31.22 -9.13
N ILE A 57 20.43 30.65 -7.92
CA ILE A 57 19.23 29.85 -7.58
C ILE A 57 18.11 30.72 -7.00
N ALA A 58 18.43 31.80 -6.29
CA ALA A 58 17.43 32.80 -5.86
C ALA A 58 16.77 33.49 -7.08
N GLY A 59 17.51 33.65 -8.18
CA GLY A 59 16.97 34.04 -9.49
C GLY A 59 16.06 32.99 -10.11
N ALA A 60 16.27 31.70 -9.87
CA ALA A 60 15.40 30.62 -10.33
C ALA A 60 14.13 30.48 -9.47
N ALA A 61 14.19 30.72 -8.16
CA ALA A 61 13.01 30.70 -7.29
C ALA A 61 12.10 31.93 -7.49
N LYS A 62 12.68 33.14 -7.60
CA LYS A 62 11.92 34.35 -8.02
C LYS A 62 11.54 34.33 -9.50
N GLY A 63 12.35 33.67 -10.33
CA GLY A 63 12.11 33.47 -11.75
C GLY A 63 11.01 32.46 -12.02
N VAL A 64 10.88 31.39 -11.25
CA VAL A 64 9.77 30.43 -11.36
C VAL A 64 8.45 31.08 -10.91
N THR A 65 8.42 31.92 -9.87
CA THR A 65 7.20 32.62 -9.46
C THR A 65 6.78 33.76 -10.40
N ASN A 66 7.73 34.51 -10.97
CA ASN A 66 7.41 35.58 -11.95
C ASN A 66 7.31 35.08 -13.40
N ALA A 67 7.92 33.94 -13.75
CA ALA A 67 7.76 33.28 -15.05
C ALA A 67 6.57 32.31 -15.06
N LEU A 68 6.10 31.76 -13.94
CA LEU A 68 4.77 31.11 -13.88
C LEU A 68 3.67 32.09 -14.25
N GLY A 69 3.81 33.37 -13.87
CA GLY A 69 2.92 34.44 -14.29
C GLY A 69 3.06 34.85 -15.77
N ARG A 70 4.12 34.41 -16.47
CA ARG A 70 4.38 34.73 -17.88
C ARG A 70 4.41 33.52 -18.84
N ILE A 71 4.34 32.29 -18.33
CA ILE A 71 4.05 31.07 -19.11
C ILE A 71 2.52 30.98 -19.27
N GLY A 72 1.95 31.94 -20.00
CA GLY A 72 0.56 31.90 -20.43
C GLY A 72 0.43 30.91 -21.60
N GLY A 73 -0.48 29.94 -21.50
CA GLY A 73 -0.77 28.99 -22.58
C GLY A 73 -1.06 27.56 -22.11
N ARG A 74 -1.01 26.60 -23.04
CA ARG A 74 -1.28 25.18 -22.79
C ARG A 74 -0.35 24.59 -21.71
N THR A 75 0.90 25.04 -21.64
CA THR A 75 1.90 24.61 -20.65
C THR A 75 1.59 25.12 -19.24
N GLY A 76 1.17 26.37 -19.08
CA GLY A 76 0.76 26.93 -17.78
C GLY A 76 -0.48 26.23 -17.20
N LYS A 77 -1.40 25.78 -18.06
CA LYS A 77 -2.55 24.97 -17.63
C LYS A 77 -2.14 23.61 -17.08
N VAL A 78 -1.14 22.94 -17.68
CA VAL A 78 -0.62 21.66 -17.17
C VAL A 78 0.13 21.86 -15.85
N ILE A 79 0.97 22.88 -15.76
CA ILE A 79 1.70 23.20 -14.53
C ILE A 79 0.72 23.48 -13.38
N GLY A 80 -0.31 24.31 -13.61
CA GLY A 80 -1.33 24.59 -12.60
C GLY A 80 -2.18 23.37 -12.23
N PHE A 81 -2.41 22.44 -13.17
CA PHE A 81 -3.08 21.18 -12.87
C PHE A 81 -2.22 20.26 -12.00
N VAL A 82 -0.94 20.11 -12.33
CA VAL A 82 0.03 19.33 -11.55
C VAL A 82 0.20 19.91 -10.15
N GLU A 83 0.33 21.23 -10.02
CA GLU A 83 0.47 21.90 -8.74
C GLU A 83 -0.74 21.67 -7.84
N ARG A 84 -1.96 21.67 -8.41
CA ARG A 84 -3.20 21.36 -7.69
C ARG A 84 -3.31 19.89 -7.28
N GLN A 85 -2.79 18.96 -8.10
CA GLN A 85 -2.84 17.53 -7.81
C GLN A 85 -1.73 17.05 -6.87
N THR A 86 -0.58 17.71 -6.88
CA THR A 86 0.57 17.39 -6.02
C THR A 86 0.17 17.19 -4.54
N PRO A 87 -0.53 18.12 -3.86
CA PRO A 87 -0.88 17.94 -2.45
C PRO A 87 -1.81 16.73 -2.22
N PHE A 88 -2.75 16.47 -3.14
CA PHE A 88 -3.65 15.32 -3.07
C PHE A 88 -2.88 14.01 -3.22
N VAL A 89 -2.09 13.88 -4.29
CA VAL A 89 -1.34 12.65 -4.58
C VAL A 89 -0.33 12.35 -3.48
N VAL A 90 0.35 13.37 -2.94
CA VAL A 90 1.29 13.19 -1.82
C VAL A 90 0.58 12.71 -0.55
N TYR A 91 -0.60 13.25 -0.23
CA TYR A 91 -1.34 12.80 0.94
C TYR A 91 -1.81 11.35 0.80
N TYR A 92 -2.48 11.02 -0.31
CA TYR A 92 -3.03 9.68 -0.51
C TYR A 92 -1.97 8.62 -0.76
N SER A 93 -0.84 8.96 -1.40
CA SER A 93 0.29 8.03 -1.52
C SER A 93 0.89 7.68 -0.16
N LYS A 94 1.05 8.65 0.76
CA LYS A 94 1.50 8.37 2.13
C LYS A 94 0.55 7.44 2.88
N VAL A 95 -0.75 7.72 2.80
CA VAL A 95 -1.78 6.85 3.42
C VAL A 95 -1.73 5.45 2.80
N GLY A 96 -1.66 5.36 1.47
CA GLY A 96 -1.53 4.09 0.76
C GLY A 96 -0.27 3.30 1.15
N LEU A 97 0.87 3.98 1.34
CA LEU A 97 2.10 3.36 1.81
C LEU A 97 2.00 2.84 3.24
N GLU A 98 1.43 3.61 4.17
CA GLU A 98 1.24 3.16 5.55
C GLU A 98 0.25 1.99 5.64
N LEU A 99 -0.84 2.04 4.87
CA LEU A 99 -1.77 0.91 4.75
C LEU A 99 -1.08 -0.31 4.13
N GLY A 100 -0.26 -0.10 3.11
CA GLY A 100 0.55 -1.14 2.49
C GLY A 100 1.49 -1.83 3.49
N LYS A 101 2.16 -1.07 4.37
CA LYS A 101 3.01 -1.63 5.44
C LYS A 101 2.22 -2.52 6.38
N LEU A 102 1.04 -2.09 6.82
CA LEU A 102 0.18 -2.88 7.71
C LEU A 102 -0.26 -4.19 7.06
N VAL A 103 -0.65 -4.14 5.78
CA VAL A 103 -1.02 -5.35 5.02
C VAL A 103 0.19 -6.26 4.84
N PHE A 104 1.36 -5.73 4.48
CA PHE A 104 2.58 -6.50 4.31
C PHE A 104 2.98 -7.25 5.58
N GLN A 105 2.91 -6.57 6.73
CA GLN A 105 3.18 -7.18 8.03
C GLN A 105 2.09 -8.19 8.43
N GLY A 106 0.80 -7.86 8.21
CA GLY A 106 -0.32 -8.74 8.53
C GLY A 106 -0.36 -10.02 7.69
N GLN A 107 0.03 -9.93 6.42
CA GLN A 107 0.13 -11.07 5.50
C GLN A 107 1.44 -11.85 5.63
N LYS A 108 2.29 -11.51 6.61
CA LYS A 108 3.59 -12.17 6.84
C LYS A 108 4.47 -12.23 5.58
N MET A 109 4.41 -11.17 4.77
CA MET A 109 5.22 -11.06 3.55
C MET A 109 6.69 -10.72 3.86
N SER A 110 7.06 -10.58 5.13
CA SER A 110 8.44 -10.44 5.58
C SER A 110 9.26 -11.70 5.26
N LEU A 111 10.47 -11.50 4.76
CA LEU A 111 11.42 -12.58 4.52
C LEU A 111 11.61 -13.39 5.82
N PRO A 112 11.53 -14.74 5.77
CA PRO A 112 11.75 -15.57 6.93
C PRO A 112 13.18 -15.40 7.45
N SER A 113 13.39 -15.67 8.73
CA SER A 113 14.73 -15.58 9.32
C SER A 113 15.71 -16.54 8.63
N ALA A 114 17.00 -16.19 8.61
CA ALA A 114 18.03 -17.05 8.03
C ALA A 114 18.07 -18.45 8.67
N ALA A 115 17.76 -18.56 9.97
CA ALA A 115 17.67 -19.83 10.67
C ALA A 115 16.50 -20.69 10.15
N THR A 116 15.34 -20.06 9.90
CA THR A 116 14.19 -20.73 9.28
C THR A 116 14.57 -21.25 7.90
N PHE A 117 15.21 -20.43 7.07
CA PHE A 117 15.67 -20.85 5.75
C PHE A 117 16.68 -22.02 5.82
N GLN A 118 17.64 -21.95 6.74
CA GLN A 118 18.63 -23.01 6.96
C GLN A 118 17.95 -24.34 7.34
N SER A 119 16.93 -24.30 8.21
CA SER A 119 16.18 -25.50 8.60
C SER A 119 15.41 -26.11 7.41
N TYR A 120 14.75 -25.28 6.60
CA TYR A 120 14.04 -25.73 5.39
C TYR A 120 15.01 -26.32 4.38
N TYR A 121 16.13 -25.65 4.11
CA TYR A 121 17.14 -26.11 3.17
C TYR A 121 17.74 -27.45 3.61
N GLN A 122 18.09 -27.60 4.89
CA GLN A 122 18.62 -28.86 5.41
C GLN A 122 17.61 -30.00 5.30
N ASN A 123 16.33 -29.74 5.59
CA ASN A 123 15.28 -30.75 5.48
C ASN A 123 15.05 -31.16 4.02
N LEU A 124 15.02 -30.19 3.11
CA LEU A 124 14.91 -30.43 1.68
C LEU A 124 16.10 -31.23 1.17
N TRP A 125 17.32 -30.83 1.53
CA TRP A 125 18.55 -31.51 1.13
C TRP A 125 18.59 -32.95 1.64
N ARG A 126 18.22 -33.19 2.90
CA ARG A 126 18.08 -34.55 3.46
C ARG A 126 17.01 -35.35 2.72
N SER A 127 15.89 -34.74 2.33
CA SER A 127 14.83 -35.40 1.57
C SER A 127 15.30 -35.82 0.17
N VAL A 128 16.09 -34.96 -0.50
CA VAL A 128 16.75 -35.28 -1.77
C VAL A 128 17.75 -36.43 -1.59
N GLN A 129 18.65 -36.35 -0.60
CA GLN A 129 19.66 -37.38 -0.32
C GLN A 129 19.05 -38.74 0.01
N THR A 130 17.95 -38.76 0.76
CA THR A 130 17.24 -39.99 1.13
C THR A 130 16.36 -40.54 0.00
N GLY A 131 16.28 -39.84 -1.14
CA GLY A 131 15.48 -40.25 -2.29
C GLY A 131 13.97 -40.22 -2.03
N THR A 132 13.52 -39.61 -0.94
CA THR A 132 12.10 -39.56 -0.54
C THR A 132 11.27 -38.75 -1.53
N ILE A 133 11.85 -37.71 -2.15
CA ILE A 133 11.21 -36.93 -3.20
C ILE A 133 10.98 -37.76 -4.47
N PHE A 134 11.89 -38.69 -4.79
CA PHE A 134 11.79 -39.55 -5.97
C PHE A 134 10.91 -40.79 -5.73
N ARG A 135 10.78 -41.24 -4.47
CA ARG A 135 9.83 -42.29 -4.04
C ARG A 135 8.43 -41.76 -3.76
N ALA A 136 8.22 -40.44 -3.86
CA ALA A 136 6.94 -39.79 -3.66
C ALA A 136 5.78 -40.30 -4.53
N PRO A 137 5.91 -40.72 -5.81
CA PRO A 137 4.72 -40.95 -6.64
C PRO A 137 3.82 -42.09 -6.13
N ALA A 138 4.37 -43.15 -5.54
CA ALA A 138 3.57 -44.24 -4.98
C ALA A 138 2.78 -43.82 -3.72
N ASN A 139 3.45 -43.10 -2.80
CA ASN A 139 2.84 -42.62 -1.56
C ASN A 139 1.93 -41.41 -1.79
N PHE A 140 2.19 -40.60 -2.82
CA PHE A 140 1.39 -39.45 -3.19
C PHE A 140 0.03 -39.86 -3.75
N ILE A 141 -0.04 -40.90 -4.59
CA ILE A 141 -1.33 -41.41 -5.10
C ILE A 141 -2.19 -41.95 -3.96
N GLN A 142 -1.59 -42.64 -2.99
CA GLN A 142 -2.31 -43.10 -1.79
C GLN A 142 -2.73 -41.94 -0.89
N SER A 143 -1.88 -40.91 -0.76
CA SER A 143 -2.18 -39.70 0.01
C SER A 143 -3.32 -38.90 -0.62
N VAL A 144 -3.28 -38.65 -1.93
CA VAL A 144 -4.31 -37.89 -2.67
C VAL A 144 -5.68 -38.57 -2.60
N ARG A 145 -5.73 -39.90 -2.58
CA ARG A 145 -6.98 -40.65 -2.39
C ARG A 145 -7.58 -40.51 -0.98
N GLY A 146 -6.76 -40.20 0.03
CA GLY A 146 -7.18 -40.00 1.41
C GLY A 146 -7.41 -38.54 1.81
N LEU A 147 -7.17 -37.57 0.91
CA LEU A 147 -7.34 -36.15 1.21
C LEU A 147 -8.79 -35.71 1.05
N SER A 148 -9.23 -34.84 1.96
CA SER A 148 -10.51 -34.15 1.82
C SER A 148 -10.48 -33.13 0.67
N THR A 149 -11.64 -32.86 0.07
CA THR A 149 -11.79 -31.84 -0.99
C THR A 149 -11.34 -30.44 -0.51
N ALA A 150 -11.52 -30.13 0.78
CA ALA A 150 -11.04 -28.89 1.39
C ALA A 150 -9.51 -28.77 1.40
N GLN A 151 -8.79 -29.87 1.68
CA GLN A 151 -7.33 -29.90 1.64
C GLN A 151 -6.81 -29.75 0.21
N LEU A 152 -7.49 -30.37 -0.76
CA LEU A 152 -7.12 -30.25 -2.17
C LEU A 152 -7.38 -28.84 -2.70
N ALA A 153 -8.51 -28.21 -2.33
CA ALA A 153 -8.79 -26.83 -2.67
C ALA A 153 -7.74 -25.87 -2.07
N THR A 154 -7.41 -26.04 -0.79
CA THR A 154 -6.38 -25.23 -0.13
C THR A 154 -5.01 -25.42 -0.78
N GLY A 155 -4.63 -26.66 -1.09
CA GLY A 155 -3.39 -26.96 -1.82
C GLY A 155 -3.37 -26.35 -3.22
N GLY A 156 -4.49 -26.37 -3.93
CA GLY A 156 -4.64 -25.74 -5.25
C GLY A 156 -4.49 -24.22 -5.19
N VAL A 157 -5.08 -23.57 -4.17
CA VAL A 157 -4.91 -22.12 -3.96
C VAL A 157 -3.45 -21.78 -3.67
N ILE A 158 -2.80 -22.50 -2.75
CA ILE A 158 -1.38 -22.27 -2.42
C ILE A 158 -0.50 -22.49 -3.67
N PHE A 159 -0.78 -23.52 -4.46
CA PHE A 159 -0.05 -23.77 -5.70
C PHE A 159 -0.24 -22.63 -6.71
N ALA A 160 -1.46 -22.13 -6.88
CA ALA A 160 -1.76 -21.00 -7.74
C ALA A 160 -1.06 -19.72 -7.26
N GLU A 161 -0.98 -19.50 -5.94
CA GLU A 161 -0.22 -18.40 -5.34
C GLU A 161 1.28 -18.52 -5.62
N CYS A 162 1.88 -19.71 -5.42
CA CYS A 162 3.28 -19.95 -5.75
C CYS A 162 3.57 -19.70 -7.24
N LEU A 163 2.69 -20.14 -8.14
CA LEU A 163 2.80 -19.89 -9.58
C LEU A 163 2.70 -18.39 -9.87
N GLY A 164 1.77 -17.69 -9.22
CA GLY A 164 1.66 -16.24 -9.28
C GLY A 164 2.97 -15.53 -8.90
N PHE A 165 3.54 -15.84 -7.74
CA PHE A 165 4.82 -15.27 -7.31
C PHE A 165 5.98 -15.62 -8.25
N PHE A 166 6.00 -16.83 -8.82
CA PHE A 166 6.99 -17.21 -9.82
C PHE A 166 6.91 -16.31 -11.06
N THR A 167 5.71 -16.04 -11.58
CA THR A 167 5.54 -15.14 -12.74
C THR A 167 5.93 -13.70 -12.43
N VAL A 168 5.63 -13.20 -11.23
CA VAL A 168 6.11 -11.89 -10.77
C VAL A 168 7.64 -11.85 -10.68
N GLY A 169 8.25 -12.95 -10.23
CA GLY A 169 9.71 -13.12 -10.22
C GLY A 169 10.32 -13.05 -11.63
N GLU A 170 9.72 -13.72 -12.62
CA GLU A 170 10.13 -13.63 -14.02
C GLU A 170 10.00 -12.20 -14.59
N MET A 171 8.92 -11.48 -14.23
CA MET A 171 8.75 -10.06 -14.63
C MET A 171 9.86 -9.18 -14.06
N LEU A 172 10.22 -9.38 -12.79
CA LEU A 172 11.32 -8.67 -12.13
C LEU A 172 12.69 -9.05 -12.72
N GLY A 173 12.93 -10.33 -12.97
CA GLY A 173 14.17 -10.82 -13.57
C GLY A 173 14.39 -10.31 -14.99
N ARG A 174 13.30 -10.12 -15.75
CA ARG A 174 13.32 -9.58 -17.12
C ARG A 174 13.15 -8.05 -17.17
N LEU A 175 12.87 -7.40 -16.04
CA LEU A 175 12.51 -5.98 -15.90
C LEU A 175 11.44 -5.54 -16.92
N LYS A 176 10.50 -6.43 -17.23
CA LYS A 176 9.44 -6.22 -18.24
C LYS A 176 8.11 -6.74 -17.70
N ILE A 177 7.10 -5.87 -17.76
CA ILE A 177 5.74 -6.17 -17.31
C ILE A 177 4.91 -6.78 -18.46
N VAL A 178 5.13 -6.33 -19.71
CA VAL A 178 4.36 -6.76 -20.89
C VAL A 178 5.31 -7.14 -22.02
N GLY A 179 5.35 -8.44 -22.33
CA GLY A 179 5.96 -8.98 -23.54
C GLY A 179 7.45 -8.66 -23.76
N TYR A 180 8.05 -9.31 -24.74
CA TYR A 180 9.24 -8.75 -25.38
C TYR A 180 8.76 -7.84 -26.50
N HIS A 181 9.38 -6.67 -26.64
CA HIS A 181 9.22 -5.89 -27.86
C HIS A 181 9.70 -6.78 -29.01
N GLY A 182 8.78 -7.17 -29.89
CA GLY A 182 9.12 -7.93 -31.09
C GLY A 182 9.91 -7.03 -32.03
N GLU A 183 10.97 -7.56 -32.65
CA GLU A 183 11.40 -7.01 -33.93
C GLU A 183 10.19 -7.01 -34.86
N THR A 184 9.95 -5.88 -35.53
CA THR A 184 8.98 -5.81 -36.61
C THR A 184 9.45 -6.80 -37.67
N ALA A 185 8.79 -7.97 -37.76
CA ALA A 185 8.98 -8.86 -38.88
C ALA A 185 8.61 -8.07 -40.14
N HIS A 186 9.61 -7.63 -40.88
CA HIS A 186 9.44 -7.04 -42.20
C HIS A 186 8.92 -8.16 -43.10
N HIS A 187 7.64 -8.10 -43.41
CA HIS A 187 7.00 -8.88 -44.48
C HIS A 187 7.28 -8.21 -45.82
#